data_AF-A0A8T2Z093-F1
#
_entry.id   AF-A0A8T2Z093-F1
#
_cell.length_a   1.000
_cell.length_b   1.000
_cell.length_c   1.000
_cell.angle_alpha   90.00
_cell.angle_beta   90.00
_cell.angle_gamma   90.00
#
_symmetry.space_group_name_H-M   'P 1'
#
loop_
_entity.id
_entity.type
_entity.pdbx_description
1 polymer ?
#
loop_
_entity_poly.entity_id
_entity_poly.type
_entity_poly.pdbx_seq_one_letter_code
_entity_poly.pdbx_strand_id
1 'polypeptide(L)'
;MIFGLACLMFTHKSTPHSVSQGQAEGIKVNKEVEGISDSGGRFQRFWRKPPRLPPQLPPDEKGSIGNLPHELQKLNTGSKWVDRQQRVQKAFIHAWSGYKMYAMGYDELMPLSQRGVDGLGGLGATVVDALDTALIMGADEVVSEAGLWIETHLSDRINKKGQVNLFETTIRVLGGLLSAYHLSGGEQGTNLTHKGPKPTVYLETARNLADRLLLAFTSSPTSIPFSDVVLHDPSAHRAPDGLSSTAEVSTVQLEFNYLSTVSGDPRYSIEAMKVLEHIKDLPKVEGLVPIYISPDSGEFSGENIRLGSRGDSYYEYLIKVWLQQGRNRDSNFTYLYDMYEEAMKGVRHLLVQKSIPNGLVFVGELPYGPKGSFSPKMDHLVCFLPGTLALGATKGLTKEKAMKENLLKFEDLENLKLAEDLAKTCFEMYSVTSTGLAPEIAYFHTEVQAQELPLPAKLLGWHCPCILPL
;
A
#
# COMPACT_ATOMS: atom_id res chain seq x y z
N MET A 1 -26.56 1.06 40.08
CA MET A 1 -27.32 2.13 39.41
C MET A 1 -26.34 2.81 38.45
N ILE A 2 -26.24 2.41 37.17
CA ILE A 2 -27.16 2.76 36.04
C ILE A 2 -27.17 4.30 35.88
N PHE A 3 -26.86 5.01 34.77
CA PHE A 3 -26.67 4.88 33.31
C PHE A 3 -25.62 6.00 32.96
N GLY A 4 -24.96 6.14 31.81
CA GLY A 4 -25.24 5.70 30.44
C GLY A 4 -24.24 6.32 29.45
N LEU A 5 -24.19 5.70 28.28
CA LEU A 5 -23.29 5.87 27.15
C LEU A 5 -23.77 6.95 26.14
N ALA A 6 -22.79 7.44 25.37
CA ALA A 6 -22.81 7.69 23.92
C ALA A 6 -23.17 9.06 23.29
N CYS A 7 -22.40 9.32 22.22
CA CYS A 7 -22.63 10.11 21.00
C CYS A 7 -22.19 11.58 20.94
N LEU A 8 -21.19 11.85 20.08
CA LEU A 8 -21.10 13.08 19.29
C LEU A 8 -20.48 12.78 17.91
N MET A 9 -21.35 12.72 16.90
CA MET A 9 -21.06 12.72 15.47
C MET A 9 -21.74 13.96 14.88
N PHE A 10 -21.00 14.70 14.04
CA PHE A 10 -21.40 15.71 13.07
C PHE A 10 -22.33 16.88 13.49
N THR A 11 -21.80 18.11 13.43
CA THR A 11 -22.52 19.27 12.87
C THR A 11 -21.56 20.30 12.26
N HIS A 12 -21.65 20.51 10.94
CA HIS A 12 -21.59 21.86 10.37
C HIS A 12 -22.57 21.92 9.20
N LYS A 13 -23.70 22.61 9.43
CA LYS A 13 -24.68 23.00 8.42
C LYS A 13 -24.35 24.42 7.96
N SER A 14 -24.34 24.62 6.65
CA SER A 14 -24.23 25.92 5.98
C SER A 14 -25.57 26.64 6.01
N THR A 15 -25.57 27.94 6.36
CA THR A 15 -26.74 28.84 6.28
C THR A 15 -26.80 29.58 4.93
N PRO A 16 -28.01 29.93 4.43
CA PRO A 16 -28.21 30.48 3.10
C PRO A 16 -28.24 32.02 3.08
N HIS A 17 -27.75 32.63 1.99
CA HIS A 17 -27.97 34.06 1.70
C HIS A 17 -29.25 34.27 0.89
N SER A 18 -30.08 35.20 1.38
CA SER A 18 -31.29 35.76 0.76
C SER A 18 -30.96 36.99 -0.09
N VAL A 19 -31.61 37.16 -1.25
CA VAL A 19 -31.76 38.46 -1.92
C VAL A 19 -33.21 38.58 -2.43
N SER A 20 -33.84 39.73 -2.15
CA SER A 20 -35.24 40.07 -2.45
C SER A 20 -35.43 40.74 -3.82
N GLN A 21 -36.70 40.76 -4.24
CA GLN A 21 -37.29 41.23 -5.52
C GLN A 21 -37.01 42.68 -5.96
N GLY A 22 -37.05 42.90 -7.29
CA GLY A 22 -37.26 44.22 -7.91
C GLY A 22 -37.21 44.25 -9.46
N GLN A 23 -38.38 44.23 -10.09
CA GLN A 23 -38.82 44.84 -11.38
C GLN A 23 -38.07 44.68 -12.74
N ALA A 24 -38.83 44.08 -13.68
CA ALA A 24 -39.22 44.52 -15.04
C ALA A 24 -38.20 44.97 -16.10
N GLU A 25 -38.16 44.21 -17.21
CA GLU A 25 -38.31 44.57 -18.64
C GLU A 25 -37.58 43.50 -19.47
N GLY A 26 -38.24 42.68 -20.28
CA GLY A 26 -38.68 43.03 -21.63
C GLY A 26 -37.63 42.57 -22.66
N ILE A 27 -37.88 41.44 -23.36
CA ILE A 27 -37.68 41.24 -24.81
C ILE A 27 -38.01 39.78 -25.16
N LYS A 28 -38.98 39.65 -26.06
CA LYS A 28 -39.43 38.44 -26.76
C LYS A 28 -38.39 38.00 -27.78
N VAL A 29 -38.18 36.69 -27.95
CA VAL A 29 -38.16 36.05 -29.27
C VAL A 29 -38.77 34.64 -29.16
N ASN A 30 -39.84 34.42 -29.91
CA ASN A 30 -40.53 33.16 -30.13
C ASN A 30 -39.70 32.21 -31.03
N LYS A 31 -39.82 30.90 -30.79
CA LYS A 31 -40.19 29.95 -31.85
C LYS A 31 -40.85 28.70 -31.27
N GLU A 32 -41.96 28.35 -31.91
CA GLU A 32 -42.99 27.33 -31.65
C GLU A 32 -42.40 25.90 -31.53
N VAL A 33 -42.81 25.07 -30.57
CA VAL A 33 -44.09 24.32 -30.39
C VAL A 33 -44.31 23.27 -31.47
N GLU A 34 -44.20 22.00 -31.07
CA GLU A 34 -45.23 21.00 -31.33
C GLU A 34 -45.30 20.05 -30.13
N GLY A 35 -46.47 20.00 -29.50
CA GLY A 35 -46.76 19.14 -28.37
C GLY A 35 -47.48 17.87 -28.82
N ILE A 36 -47.27 16.79 -28.08
CA ILE A 36 -48.26 15.73 -27.92
C ILE A 36 -48.35 15.41 -26.44
N SER A 37 -49.47 15.80 -25.83
CA SER A 37 -49.97 15.23 -24.60
C SER A 37 -50.54 13.85 -24.91
N ASP A 38 -50.08 12.81 -24.23
CA ASP A 38 -51.05 11.95 -23.56
C ASP A 38 -50.47 11.25 -22.33
N SER A 39 -51.38 11.15 -21.37
CA SER A 39 -51.28 10.64 -20.02
C SER A 39 -51.07 9.12 -19.95
N GLY A 40 -50.20 8.68 -19.04
CA GLY A 40 -49.98 7.25 -18.79
C GLY A 40 -48.90 7.00 -17.75
N GLY A 41 -49.24 7.13 -16.47
CA GLY A 41 -48.33 6.86 -15.36
C GLY A 41 -47.79 5.43 -15.37
N ARG A 42 -46.46 5.29 -15.34
CA ARG A 42 -45.79 4.07 -14.87
C ARG A 42 -44.44 4.44 -14.26
N PHE A 43 -44.40 4.50 -12.93
CA PHE A 43 -43.16 4.55 -12.15
C PHE A 43 -42.32 3.31 -12.46
N GLN A 44 -41.29 3.43 -13.29
CA GLN A 44 -40.24 2.43 -13.37
C GLN A 44 -39.28 2.65 -12.20
N ARG A 45 -39.40 1.80 -11.17
CA ARG A 45 -38.35 1.57 -10.18
C ARG A 45 -37.08 1.15 -10.92
N PHE A 46 -36.08 2.03 -10.95
CA PHE A 46 -34.72 1.71 -11.35
C PHE A 46 -34.11 0.75 -10.32
N TRP A 47 -34.37 -0.55 -10.48
CA TRP A 47 -33.57 -1.58 -9.82
C TRP A 47 -32.19 -1.60 -10.48
N ARG A 48 -31.22 -0.93 -9.87
CA ARG A 48 -29.80 -1.17 -10.20
C ARG A 48 -29.53 -2.64 -9.92
N LYS A 49 -29.25 -3.42 -10.97
CA LYS A 49 -28.80 -4.80 -10.82
C LYS A 49 -27.55 -4.78 -9.92
N PRO A 50 -27.45 -5.70 -8.94
CA PRO A 50 -26.21 -5.84 -8.18
C PRO A 50 -25.05 -6.06 -9.15
N PRO A 51 -23.84 -5.54 -8.84
CA PRO A 51 -22.67 -5.78 -9.65
C PRO A 51 -22.51 -7.29 -9.87
N ARG A 52 -22.29 -7.70 -11.13
CA ARG A 52 -21.93 -9.10 -11.41
C ARG A 52 -20.62 -9.37 -10.68
N LEU A 53 -20.65 -10.30 -9.73
CA LEU A 53 -19.46 -10.82 -9.10
C LEU A 53 -18.52 -11.35 -10.20
N PRO A 54 -17.20 -11.14 -10.11
CA PRO A 54 -16.27 -11.85 -10.97
C PRO A 54 -16.55 -13.35 -10.87
N PRO A 55 -16.47 -14.10 -11.98
CA PRO A 55 -16.50 -15.55 -11.89
C PRO A 55 -15.40 -15.97 -10.90
N GLN A 56 -15.76 -16.75 -9.87
CA GLN A 56 -14.75 -17.41 -9.06
C GLN A 56 -13.87 -18.19 -10.03
N LEU A 57 -12.56 -17.94 -10.00
CA LEU A 57 -11.63 -18.81 -10.69
C LEU A 57 -11.87 -20.20 -10.09
N PRO A 58 -12.15 -21.22 -10.92
CA PRO A 58 -12.20 -22.57 -10.41
C PRO A 58 -10.88 -22.82 -9.67
N PRO A 59 -10.88 -23.56 -8.55
CA PRO A 59 -9.65 -24.14 -8.03
C PRO A 59 -8.92 -24.73 -9.24
N ASP A 60 -7.62 -24.46 -9.42
CA ASP A 60 -6.86 -25.11 -10.49
C ASP A 60 -7.14 -26.61 -10.31
N GLU A 61 -8.03 -27.17 -11.15
CA GLU A 61 -8.32 -28.59 -11.13
C GLU A 61 -6.98 -29.22 -11.37
N LYS A 62 -6.44 -29.91 -10.36
CA LYS A 62 -5.51 -31.01 -10.59
C LYS A 62 -6.30 -32.10 -11.32
N GLY A 63 -6.77 -31.78 -12.53
CA GLY A 63 -7.17 -32.75 -13.51
C GLY A 63 -5.95 -33.64 -13.69
N SER A 64 -6.16 -34.92 -13.48
CA SER A 64 -5.15 -35.96 -13.57
C SER A 64 -4.40 -35.83 -14.91
N ILE A 65 -3.24 -35.13 -14.93
CA ILE A 65 -2.32 -35.12 -16.07
C ILE A 65 -1.57 -36.46 -16.03
N GLY A 66 -2.31 -37.53 -16.27
CA GLY A 66 -1.74 -38.83 -16.58
C GLY A 66 -1.07 -38.75 -17.95
N ASN A 67 0.25 -38.87 -17.97
CA ASN A 67 1.09 -39.23 -19.11
C ASN A 67 1.09 -38.27 -20.34
N LEU A 68 1.31 -36.97 -20.13
CA LEU A 68 1.87 -36.13 -21.21
C LEU A 68 3.41 -36.05 -21.10
N PRO A 69 4.17 -36.13 -22.21
CA PRO A 69 5.62 -35.88 -22.21
C PRO A 69 5.97 -34.53 -21.56
N HIS A 70 7.03 -34.50 -20.76
CA HIS A 70 7.45 -33.34 -19.96
C HIS A 70 7.61 -32.04 -20.78
N GLU A 71 8.04 -32.13 -22.04
CA GLU A 71 8.16 -30.97 -22.94
C GLU A 71 6.81 -30.36 -23.33
N LEU A 72 5.78 -31.18 -23.58
CA LEU A 72 4.42 -30.71 -23.89
C LEU A 72 3.75 -30.09 -22.67
N GLN A 73 4.03 -30.60 -21.46
CA GLN A 73 3.57 -29.96 -20.22
C GLN A 73 4.24 -28.58 -20.03
N LYS A 74 5.54 -28.47 -20.30
CA LYS A 74 6.29 -27.20 -20.19
C LYS A 74 5.82 -26.17 -21.22
N LEU A 75 5.55 -26.60 -22.47
CA LEU A 75 4.99 -25.76 -23.53
C LEU A 75 3.56 -25.28 -23.21
N ASN A 76 2.69 -26.17 -22.73
CA ASN A 76 1.31 -25.83 -22.34
C ASN A 76 1.29 -24.88 -21.13
N THR A 77 2.21 -25.07 -20.18
CA THR A 77 2.39 -24.17 -19.04
C THR A 77 2.88 -22.79 -19.49
N GLY A 78 3.83 -22.74 -20.44
CA GLY A 78 4.30 -21.50 -21.06
C GLY A 78 3.17 -20.72 -21.73
N SER A 79 2.34 -21.40 -22.54
CA SER A 79 1.18 -20.79 -23.20
C SER A 79 0.18 -20.21 -22.17
N LYS A 80 -0.14 -20.95 -21.10
CA LYS A 80 -1.05 -20.49 -20.04
C LYS A 80 -0.55 -19.22 -19.35
N TRP A 81 0.75 -19.10 -19.10
CA TRP A 81 1.33 -17.91 -18.47
C TRP A 81 1.36 -16.70 -19.40
N VAL A 82 1.64 -16.89 -20.69
CA VAL A 82 1.53 -15.83 -21.70
C VAL A 82 0.10 -15.29 -21.76
N ASP A 83 -0.90 -16.17 -21.79
CA ASP A 83 -2.31 -15.76 -21.80
C ASP A 83 -2.69 -14.97 -20.52
N ARG A 84 -2.20 -15.40 -19.35
CA ARG A 84 -2.42 -14.69 -18.08
C ARG A 84 -1.74 -13.32 -18.07
N GLN A 85 -0.49 -13.22 -18.54
CA GLN A 85 0.24 -11.97 -18.69
C GLN A 85 -0.51 -10.98 -19.60
N GLN A 86 -1.00 -11.45 -20.75
CA GLN A 86 -1.79 -10.62 -21.66
C GLN A 86 -3.11 -10.13 -21.03
N ARG A 87 -3.76 -10.93 -20.19
CA ARG A 87 -4.97 -10.50 -19.47
C ARG A 87 -4.68 -9.40 -18.45
N VAL A 88 -3.56 -9.51 -17.72
CA VAL A 88 -3.11 -8.46 -16.78
C VAL A 88 -2.78 -7.17 -17.55
N GLN A 89 -2.05 -7.27 -18.65
CA GLN A 89 -1.73 -6.12 -19.50
C GLN A 89 -3.00 -5.44 -20.03
N LYS A 90 -4.00 -6.20 -20.49
CA LYS A 90 -5.30 -5.64 -20.94
C LYS A 90 -6.04 -4.91 -19.82
N ALA A 91 -6.02 -5.44 -18.59
CA ALA A 91 -6.63 -4.77 -17.45
C ALA A 91 -5.92 -3.46 -17.10
N PHE A 92 -4.58 -3.45 -17.14
CA PHE A 92 -3.77 -2.25 -16.97
C PHE A 92 -4.10 -1.18 -18.02
N ILE A 93 -4.12 -1.55 -19.31
CA ILE A 93 -4.48 -0.62 -20.40
C ILE A 93 -5.90 -0.08 -20.24
N HIS A 94 -6.86 -0.90 -19.80
CA HIS A 94 -8.21 -0.44 -19.51
C HIS A 94 -8.23 0.62 -18.40
N ALA A 95 -7.53 0.36 -17.29
CA ALA A 95 -7.42 1.29 -16.16
C ALA A 95 -6.72 2.59 -16.59
N TRP A 96 -5.59 2.49 -17.30
CA TRP A 96 -4.86 3.65 -17.82
C TRP A 96 -5.72 4.48 -18.77
N SER A 97 -6.47 3.85 -19.67
CA SER A 97 -7.35 4.56 -20.61
C SER A 97 -8.40 5.40 -19.89
N GLY A 98 -9.00 4.85 -18.81
CA GLY A 98 -9.93 5.59 -17.97
C GLY A 98 -9.24 6.75 -17.24
N TYR A 99 -8.05 6.51 -16.67
CA TYR A 99 -7.28 7.53 -15.97
C TYR A 99 -6.89 8.68 -16.92
N LYS A 100 -6.28 8.36 -18.06
CA LYS A 100 -5.92 9.32 -19.10
C LYS A 100 -7.10 10.17 -19.55
N MET A 101 -8.28 9.55 -19.75
CA MET A 101 -9.45 10.26 -20.25
C MET A 101 -10.04 11.25 -19.23
N TYR A 102 -10.04 10.91 -17.94
CA TYR A 102 -10.82 11.63 -16.94
C TYR A 102 -10.01 12.28 -15.81
N ALA A 103 -8.73 11.93 -15.68
CA ALA A 103 -7.91 12.27 -14.52
C ALA A 103 -6.43 12.51 -14.86
N MET A 104 -6.03 12.64 -16.13
CA MET A 104 -4.62 12.85 -16.51
C MET A 104 -3.99 14.01 -15.73
N GLY A 105 -2.94 13.71 -14.97
CA GLY A 105 -2.21 14.66 -14.14
C GLY A 105 -2.84 14.96 -12.77
N TYR A 106 -3.98 14.37 -12.42
CA TYR A 106 -4.44 14.28 -11.03
C TYR A 106 -3.80 13.08 -10.34
N ASP A 107 -3.74 13.07 -9.01
CA ASP A 107 -3.15 11.92 -8.30
C ASP A 107 -3.91 10.63 -8.55
N GLU A 108 -5.25 10.68 -8.55
CA GLU A 108 -6.11 9.50 -8.63
C GLU A 108 -7.33 9.71 -9.53
N LEU A 109 -7.82 8.63 -10.12
CA LEU A 109 -9.10 8.57 -10.83
C LEU A 109 -10.22 8.13 -9.87
N MET A 110 -11.35 8.84 -9.91
CA MET A 110 -12.63 8.35 -9.39
C MET A 110 -13.47 7.77 -10.53
N PRO A 111 -13.41 6.44 -10.79
CA PRO A 111 -13.87 5.86 -12.05
C PRO A 111 -15.38 5.94 -12.25
N LEU A 112 -16.18 5.86 -11.18
CA LEU A 112 -17.64 5.94 -11.27
C LEU A 112 -18.15 7.34 -11.58
N SER A 113 -17.47 8.37 -11.07
CA SER A 113 -17.82 9.78 -11.32
C SER A 113 -17.01 10.42 -12.42
N GLN A 114 -16.08 9.69 -13.05
CA GLN A 114 -15.25 10.14 -14.16
C GLN A 114 -14.53 11.48 -13.89
N ARG A 115 -13.89 11.59 -12.72
CA ARG A 115 -13.14 12.79 -12.32
C ARG A 115 -11.82 12.44 -11.66
N GLY A 116 -10.83 13.32 -11.79
CA GLY A 116 -9.59 13.26 -11.03
C GLY A 116 -9.70 13.89 -9.64
N VAL A 117 -8.84 13.46 -8.72
CA VAL A 117 -8.65 14.07 -7.39
C VAL A 117 -7.16 14.13 -7.03
N ASP A 118 -6.78 15.19 -6.30
CA ASP A 118 -5.43 15.38 -5.77
C ASP A 118 -5.43 15.03 -4.27
N GLY A 119 -5.38 13.74 -3.94
CA GLY A 119 -5.32 13.22 -2.57
C GLY A 119 -3.90 13.07 -2.00
N LEU A 120 -2.89 13.17 -2.87
CA LEU A 120 -1.48 12.87 -2.59
C LEU A 120 -0.58 14.08 -2.94
N GLY A 121 -1.11 15.29 -2.76
CA GLY A 121 -0.40 16.55 -2.97
C GLY A 121 -0.39 17.09 -4.40
N GLY A 122 -1.08 16.43 -5.33
CA GLY A 122 -1.31 16.91 -6.69
C GLY A 122 -0.09 16.85 -7.60
N LEU A 123 0.75 15.83 -7.40
CA LEU A 123 1.94 15.56 -8.20
C LEU A 123 1.67 14.59 -9.36
N GLY A 124 0.42 14.16 -9.55
CA GLY A 124 0.06 13.21 -10.58
C GLY A 124 0.55 11.80 -10.24
N ALA A 125 0.37 11.38 -8.99
CA ALA A 125 0.85 10.10 -8.45
C ALA A 125 0.62 8.92 -9.42
N THR A 126 -0.60 8.73 -9.94
CA THR A 126 -0.88 7.64 -10.89
C THR A 126 -0.06 7.71 -12.19
N VAL A 127 0.30 8.92 -12.70
CA VAL A 127 1.17 9.03 -13.90
C VAL A 127 2.54 8.42 -13.63
N VAL A 128 3.10 8.75 -12.48
CA VAL A 128 4.47 8.35 -12.11
C VAL A 128 4.50 6.88 -11.68
N ASP A 129 3.57 6.47 -10.82
CA ASP A 129 3.49 5.14 -10.22
C ASP A 129 3.11 4.04 -11.24
N ALA A 130 2.49 4.40 -12.36
CA ALA A 130 2.17 3.46 -13.44
C ALA A 130 3.31 3.28 -14.47
N LEU A 131 4.30 4.17 -14.49
CA LEU A 131 5.28 4.25 -15.57
C LEU A 131 6.19 3.02 -15.61
N ASP A 132 6.74 2.59 -14.47
CA ASP A 132 7.61 1.41 -14.42
C ASP A 132 6.86 0.12 -14.76
N THR A 133 5.60 0.02 -14.36
CA THR A 133 4.70 -1.08 -14.73
C THR A 133 4.50 -1.11 -16.24
N ALA A 134 4.27 0.06 -16.87
CA ALA A 134 4.18 0.17 -18.32
C ALA A 134 5.49 -0.23 -19.02
N LEU A 135 6.64 0.18 -18.47
CA LEU A 135 7.96 -0.20 -18.97
C LEU A 135 8.18 -1.71 -18.91
N ILE A 136 7.87 -2.35 -17.79
CA ILE A 136 7.98 -3.82 -17.59
C ILE A 136 7.05 -4.57 -18.55
N MET A 137 5.84 -4.04 -18.79
CA MET A 137 4.87 -4.65 -19.70
C MET A 137 5.16 -4.41 -21.19
N GLY A 138 6.07 -3.49 -21.55
CA GLY A 138 6.25 -3.03 -22.93
C GLY A 138 5.04 -2.27 -23.47
N ALA A 139 4.32 -1.54 -22.61
CA ALA A 139 3.17 -0.72 -22.98
C ALA A 139 3.60 0.66 -23.51
N ASP A 140 4.22 0.66 -24.69
CA ASP A 140 4.90 1.82 -25.30
C ASP A 140 4.06 3.11 -25.34
N GLU A 141 2.76 3.02 -25.64
CA GLU A 141 1.87 4.20 -25.67
C GLU A 141 1.75 4.84 -24.29
N VAL A 142 1.57 4.02 -23.24
CA VAL A 142 1.49 4.48 -21.85
C VAL A 142 2.82 5.10 -21.41
N VAL A 143 3.94 4.46 -21.75
CA VAL A 143 5.29 4.98 -21.47
C VAL A 143 5.48 6.35 -22.10
N SER A 144 5.04 6.53 -23.35
CA SER A 144 5.15 7.80 -24.07
C SER A 144 4.30 8.88 -23.43
N GLU A 145 3.05 8.58 -23.11
CA GLU A 145 2.10 9.54 -22.53
C GLU A 145 2.50 9.97 -21.12
N ALA A 146 2.83 9.01 -20.26
CA ALA A 146 3.24 9.28 -18.88
C ALA A 146 4.59 10.01 -18.85
N GLY A 147 5.56 9.53 -19.63
CA GLY A 147 6.88 10.14 -19.73
C GLY A 147 6.82 11.58 -20.24
N LEU A 148 6.05 11.84 -21.29
CA LEU A 148 5.86 13.20 -21.81
C LEU A 148 5.24 14.11 -20.76
N TRP A 149 4.24 13.63 -20.01
CA TRP A 149 3.64 14.42 -18.94
C TRP A 149 4.63 14.77 -17.84
N ILE A 150 5.46 13.81 -17.41
CA ILE A 150 6.52 14.04 -16.42
C ILE A 150 7.49 15.12 -16.91
N GLU A 151 8.00 14.98 -18.15
CA GLU A 151 8.94 15.93 -18.75
C GLU A 151 8.37 17.35 -18.84
N THR A 152 7.07 17.48 -19.10
CA THR A 152 6.44 18.77 -19.40
C THR A 152 5.76 19.44 -18.21
N HIS A 153 5.31 18.69 -17.20
CA HIS A 153 4.46 19.24 -16.13
C HIS A 153 4.98 18.99 -14.71
N LEU A 154 5.67 17.88 -14.44
CA LEU A 154 5.93 17.46 -13.05
C LEU A 154 6.85 18.45 -12.32
N SER A 155 7.91 18.94 -12.98
CA SER A 155 8.79 19.96 -12.39
C SER A 155 8.05 21.24 -12.02
N ASP A 156 7.16 21.72 -12.89
CA ASP A 156 6.31 22.89 -12.60
C ASP A 156 5.37 22.65 -11.42
N ARG A 157 4.80 21.44 -11.32
CA ARG A 157 3.96 21.04 -10.19
C ARG A 157 4.73 21.01 -8.89
N ILE A 158 5.93 20.43 -8.85
CA ILE A 158 6.79 20.42 -7.65
C ILE A 158 7.05 21.86 -7.17
N ASN A 159 7.23 22.80 -8.10
CA ASN A 159 7.48 24.21 -7.76
C ASN A 159 6.22 24.98 -7.28
N LYS A 160 5.01 24.54 -7.65
CA LYS A 160 3.76 25.29 -7.41
C LYS A 160 2.78 24.61 -6.46
N LYS A 161 2.90 23.30 -6.25
CA LYS A 161 1.95 22.51 -5.46
C LYS A 161 2.30 22.52 -3.97
N GLY A 162 1.32 22.11 -3.19
CA GLY A 162 1.21 22.36 -1.75
C GLY A 162 1.97 21.38 -0.87
N GLN A 163 1.36 21.10 0.28
CA GLN A 163 1.83 20.15 1.28
C GLN A 163 1.73 18.70 0.77
N VAL A 164 2.76 17.91 1.04
CA VAL A 164 2.84 16.48 0.75
C VAL A 164 3.25 15.71 2.00
N ASN A 165 2.81 14.46 2.14
CA ASN A 165 3.38 13.53 3.12
C ASN A 165 4.71 12.99 2.59
N LEU A 166 5.75 12.99 3.43
CA LEU A 166 7.10 12.54 3.10
C LEU A 166 7.08 11.09 2.59
N PHE A 167 6.51 10.18 3.36
CA PHE A 167 6.49 8.75 3.06
C PHE A 167 5.77 8.44 1.75
N GLU A 168 4.51 8.89 1.60
CA GLU A 168 3.71 8.61 0.41
C GLU A 168 4.35 9.17 -0.87
N THR A 169 4.94 10.36 -0.78
CA THR A 169 5.61 10.99 -1.91
C THR A 169 6.91 10.29 -2.26
N THR A 170 7.66 9.85 -1.25
CA THR A 170 8.90 9.11 -1.45
C THR A 170 8.64 7.77 -2.15
N ILE A 171 7.76 6.92 -1.61
CA ILE A 171 7.61 5.56 -2.17
C ILE A 171 6.94 5.55 -3.55
N ARG A 172 6.07 6.54 -3.85
CA ARG A 172 5.33 6.59 -5.13
C ARG A 172 6.04 7.44 -6.17
N VAL A 173 6.30 8.70 -5.86
CA VAL A 173 6.79 9.67 -6.85
C VAL A 173 8.30 9.57 -6.98
N LEU A 174 9.04 9.66 -5.88
CA LEU A 174 10.50 9.52 -5.93
C LEU A 174 10.91 8.11 -6.36
N GLY A 175 10.30 7.08 -5.77
CA GLY A 175 10.47 5.68 -6.14
C GLY A 175 10.15 5.42 -7.62
N GLY A 176 9.00 5.88 -8.11
CA GLY A 176 8.59 5.72 -9.50
C GLY A 176 9.48 6.46 -10.52
N LEU A 177 9.97 7.66 -10.18
CA LEU A 177 10.95 8.36 -11.02
C LEU A 177 12.28 7.61 -11.09
N LEU A 178 12.75 7.08 -9.96
CA LEU A 178 13.99 6.34 -9.87
C LEU A 178 13.91 4.98 -10.58
N SER A 179 12.79 4.26 -10.45
CA SER A 179 12.56 3.01 -11.18
C SER A 179 12.45 3.25 -12.69
N ALA A 180 11.78 4.32 -13.12
CA ALA A 180 11.75 4.75 -14.52
C ALA A 180 13.15 5.12 -15.05
N TYR A 181 13.96 5.83 -14.27
CA TYR A 181 15.37 6.11 -14.60
C TYR A 181 16.16 4.82 -14.83
N HIS A 182 16.05 3.86 -13.90
CA HIS A 182 16.74 2.57 -14.00
C HIS A 182 16.31 1.79 -15.25
N LEU A 183 15.00 1.56 -15.41
CA LEU A 183 14.44 0.74 -16.49
C LEU A 183 14.59 1.37 -17.88
N SER A 184 14.72 2.70 -17.97
CA SER A 184 15.01 3.39 -19.23
C SER A 184 16.49 3.37 -19.63
N GLY A 185 17.37 2.78 -18.80
CA GLY A 185 18.79 2.60 -19.11
C GLY A 185 19.73 3.66 -18.52
N GLY A 186 19.25 4.41 -17.54
CA GLY A 186 19.94 5.58 -16.98
C GLY A 186 21.33 5.28 -16.43
N GLU A 187 21.49 4.20 -15.66
CA GLU A 187 22.79 3.81 -15.09
C GLU A 187 23.82 3.40 -16.14
N GLN A 188 23.35 2.86 -17.27
CA GLN A 188 24.20 2.39 -18.36
C GLN A 188 24.58 3.55 -19.31
N GLY A 189 24.09 4.77 -19.04
CA GLY A 189 24.24 5.91 -19.94
C GLY A 189 23.52 5.72 -21.28
N THR A 190 22.55 4.81 -21.32
CA THR A 190 21.80 4.45 -22.53
C THR A 190 20.36 4.93 -22.44
N ASN A 191 19.72 5.12 -23.58
CA ASN A 191 18.26 5.22 -23.62
C ASN A 191 17.71 3.92 -24.22
N LEU A 192 17.40 2.95 -23.36
CA LEU A 192 16.86 1.65 -23.77
C LEU A 192 15.44 1.76 -24.33
N THR A 193 14.75 2.87 -24.06
CA THR A 193 13.35 3.08 -24.44
C THR A 193 13.23 4.23 -25.43
N HIS A 194 12.95 3.93 -26.71
CA HIS A 194 12.76 4.98 -27.72
C HIS A 194 11.41 5.73 -27.62
N LYS A 195 10.59 5.45 -26.61
CA LYS A 195 9.19 5.88 -26.52
C LYS A 195 8.91 6.95 -25.46
N GLY A 196 9.79 7.09 -24.46
CA GLY A 196 9.69 8.11 -23.40
C GLY A 196 10.80 9.16 -23.49
N PRO A 197 10.83 10.13 -22.55
CA PRO A 197 11.91 11.08 -22.42
C PRO A 197 13.23 10.38 -22.06
N LYS A 198 14.33 11.13 -22.17
CA LYS A 198 15.65 10.62 -21.76
C LYS A 198 15.68 10.30 -20.27
N PRO A 199 16.41 9.25 -19.83
CA PRO A 199 16.50 8.89 -18.41
C PRO A 199 16.88 10.06 -17.50
N THR A 200 17.73 10.97 -17.98
CA THR A 200 18.16 12.17 -17.24
C THR A 200 17.00 13.06 -16.79
N VAL A 201 15.88 13.09 -17.52
CA VAL A 201 14.69 13.85 -17.13
C VAL A 201 14.12 13.32 -15.82
N TYR A 202 14.01 12.00 -15.68
CA TYR A 202 13.53 11.37 -14.45
C TYR A 202 14.47 11.63 -13.27
N LEU A 203 15.78 11.48 -13.50
CA LEU A 203 16.78 11.70 -12.45
C LEU A 203 16.80 13.14 -11.95
N GLU A 204 16.82 14.12 -12.84
CA GLU A 204 16.84 15.54 -12.44
C GLU A 204 15.52 15.95 -11.76
N THR A 205 14.39 15.38 -12.18
CA THR A 205 13.10 15.59 -11.50
C THR A 205 13.09 14.94 -10.11
N ALA A 206 13.65 13.73 -9.97
CA ALA A 206 13.81 13.05 -8.69
C ALA A 206 14.68 13.85 -7.72
N ARG A 207 15.81 14.40 -8.20
CA ARG A 207 16.67 15.30 -7.41
C ARG A 207 15.93 16.54 -6.95
N ASN A 208 15.23 17.22 -7.86
CA ASN A 208 14.45 18.42 -7.52
C ASN A 208 13.41 18.15 -6.43
N LEU A 209 12.72 17.01 -6.51
CA LEU A 209 11.77 16.59 -5.48
C LEU A 209 12.46 16.27 -4.16
N ALA A 210 13.51 15.45 -4.19
CA ALA A 210 14.22 15.00 -2.99
C ALA A 210 14.90 16.15 -2.23
N ASP A 211 15.45 17.14 -2.94
CA ASP A 211 16.01 18.35 -2.34
C ASP A 211 14.99 19.08 -1.45
N ARG A 212 13.71 19.07 -1.83
CA ARG A 212 12.61 19.64 -1.03
C ARG A 212 12.21 18.71 0.10
N LEU A 213 12.12 17.40 -0.15
CA LEU A 213 11.76 16.40 0.87
C LEU A 213 12.78 16.34 2.01
N LEU A 214 14.06 16.66 1.76
CA LEU A 214 15.11 16.76 2.79
C LEU A 214 14.78 17.76 3.92
N LEU A 215 13.87 18.71 3.68
CA LEU A 215 13.39 19.63 4.71
C LEU A 215 12.69 18.92 5.86
N ALA A 216 12.05 17.78 5.63
CA ALA A 216 11.44 16.99 6.70
C ALA A 216 12.45 16.51 7.75
N PHE A 217 13.65 16.13 7.28
CA PHE A 217 14.75 15.67 8.13
C PHE A 217 15.44 16.86 8.79
N THR A 218 15.83 17.86 8.00
CA THR A 218 16.66 18.97 8.46
C THR A 218 15.92 19.99 9.32
N SER A 219 14.59 20.06 9.22
CA SER A 219 13.75 20.91 10.09
C SER A 219 13.39 20.24 11.41
N SER A 220 13.58 18.92 11.52
CA SER A 220 13.29 18.17 12.74
C SER A 220 14.38 18.39 13.80
N PRO A 221 14.03 18.49 15.09
CA PRO A 221 15.03 18.63 16.17
C PRO A 221 15.78 17.32 16.47
N THR A 222 15.33 16.19 15.91
CA THR A 222 15.94 14.86 16.11
C THR A 222 16.18 14.18 14.76
N SER A 223 16.76 12.97 14.79
CA SER A 223 16.93 12.13 13.59
C SER A 223 15.61 11.70 12.94
N ILE A 224 14.47 11.88 13.62
CA ILE A 224 13.16 11.44 13.15
C ILE A 224 12.51 12.58 12.36
N PRO A 225 12.25 12.42 11.04
CA PRO A 225 11.72 13.49 10.22
C PRO A 225 10.27 13.83 10.59
N PHE A 226 9.90 15.07 10.27
CA PHE A 226 8.50 15.48 10.22
C PHE A 226 7.73 14.74 9.11
N SER A 227 6.42 14.58 9.28
CA SER A 227 5.58 13.82 8.36
C SER A 227 5.30 14.56 7.06
N ASP A 228 5.17 15.89 7.11
CA ASP A 228 4.67 16.70 6.01
C ASP A 228 5.68 17.75 5.55
N VAL A 229 5.79 17.95 4.24
CA VAL A 229 6.64 18.95 3.60
C VAL A 229 5.78 19.84 2.72
N VAL A 230 5.96 21.15 2.82
CA VAL A 230 5.36 22.09 1.87
C VAL A 230 6.36 22.30 0.73
N LEU A 231 6.01 21.88 -0.48
CA LEU A 231 7.00 21.85 -1.57
C LEU A 231 7.33 23.25 -2.08
N HIS A 232 6.32 24.08 -2.37
CA HIS A 232 6.51 25.42 -2.92
C HIS A 232 7.08 26.44 -1.91
N ASP A 233 6.85 26.24 -0.61
CA ASP A 233 7.36 27.06 0.49
C ASP A 233 8.22 26.17 1.38
N PRO A 234 9.56 26.33 1.40
CA PRO A 234 10.51 25.37 1.97
C PRO A 234 10.37 25.22 3.50
N SER A 235 9.34 24.50 3.92
CA SER A 235 8.97 24.24 5.31
C SER A 235 8.46 22.80 5.46
N ALA A 236 8.59 22.28 6.68
CA ALA A 236 8.10 20.96 7.05
C ALA A 236 7.42 21.02 8.42
N HIS A 237 6.41 20.18 8.62
CA HIS A 237 5.56 20.21 9.80
C HIS A 237 5.24 18.79 10.29
N ARG A 238 5.03 18.69 11.60
CA ARG A 238 4.54 17.48 12.26
C ARG A 238 3.13 17.13 11.76
N ALA A 239 2.77 15.87 11.92
CA ALA A 239 1.39 15.43 11.77
C ALA A 239 0.49 16.18 12.76
N PRO A 240 -0.83 16.28 12.52
CA PRO A 240 -1.74 16.99 13.42
C PRO A 240 -1.73 16.50 14.88
N ASP A 241 -1.42 15.24 15.12
CA ASP A 241 -1.28 14.63 16.45
C ASP A 241 0.14 14.72 17.04
N GLY A 242 1.07 15.32 16.29
CA GLY A 242 2.46 15.54 16.70
C GLY A 242 3.38 14.33 16.56
N LEU A 243 2.86 13.17 16.17
CA LEU A 243 3.63 11.91 16.10
C LEU A 243 3.85 11.48 14.65
N SER A 244 5.03 10.92 14.37
CA SER A 244 5.29 10.25 13.09
C SER A 244 4.96 8.76 13.21
N SER A 245 4.42 8.16 12.16
CA SER A 245 4.31 6.70 12.10
C SER A 245 5.70 6.10 11.98
N THR A 246 5.96 5.01 12.71
CA THR A 246 7.27 4.33 12.65
C THR A 246 7.60 3.88 11.23
N ALA A 247 6.65 3.24 10.54
CA ALA A 247 6.83 2.85 9.15
C ALA A 247 7.10 4.05 8.22
N GLU A 248 6.41 5.18 8.38
CA GLU A 248 6.58 6.32 7.48
C GLU A 248 8.01 6.87 7.50
N VAL A 249 8.64 6.94 8.67
CA VAL A 249 10.01 7.47 8.80
C VAL A 249 11.08 6.44 8.41
N SER A 250 10.75 5.15 8.48
CA SER A 250 11.66 4.03 8.22
C SER A 250 11.47 3.38 6.85
N THR A 251 10.68 4.00 5.96
CA THR A 251 10.37 3.47 4.63
C THR A 251 10.60 4.54 3.56
N VAL A 252 11.79 5.13 3.60
CA VAL A 252 12.27 6.15 2.65
C VAL A 252 13.72 5.89 2.21
N GLN A 253 14.38 4.92 2.85
CA GLN A 253 15.82 4.72 2.77
C GLN A 253 16.23 4.13 1.42
N LEU A 254 15.44 3.23 0.83
CA LEU A 254 15.77 2.64 -0.47
C LEU A 254 15.88 3.70 -1.55
N GLU A 255 14.91 4.61 -1.61
CA GLU A 255 14.82 5.68 -2.60
C GLU A 255 15.96 6.68 -2.42
N PHE A 256 16.16 7.17 -1.19
CA PHE A 256 17.21 8.15 -0.90
C PHE A 256 18.62 7.56 -1.07
N ASN A 257 18.85 6.29 -0.71
CA ASN A 257 20.11 5.60 -0.95
C ASN A 257 20.39 5.41 -2.44
N TYR A 258 19.38 4.98 -3.19
CA TYR A 258 19.54 4.80 -4.63
C TYR A 258 19.78 6.13 -5.33
N LEU A 259 19.04 7.19 -4.96
CA LEU A 259 19.27 8.54 -5.46
C LEU A 259 20.70 9.02 -5.18
N SER A 260 21.21 8.83 -3.96
CA SER A 260 22.61 9.16 -3.65
C SER A 260 23.59 8.41 -4.55
N THR A 261 23.32 7.13 -4.80
CA THR A 261 24.17 6.29 -5.67
C THR A 261 24.20 6.83 -7.11
N VAL A 262 23.04 7.13 -7.69
CA VAL A 262 22.96 7.51 -9.11
C VAL A 262 23.22 8.99 -9.38
N SER A 263 23.03 9.87 -8.39
CA SER A 263 23.33 11.30 -8.50
C SER A 263 24.75 11.66 -8.06
N GLY A 264 25.40 10.81 -7.27
CA GLY A 264 26.69 11.09 -6.63
C GLY A 264 26.62 12.03 -5.42
N ASP A 265 25.42 12.45 -4.98
CA ASP A 265 25.24 13.31 -3.81
C ASP A 265 24.90 12.47 -2.56
N PRO A 266 25.82 12.33 -1.59
CA PRO A 266 25.61 11.44 -0.44
C PRO A 266 24.60 11.97 0.58
N ARG A 267 24.18 13.24 0.49
CA ARG A 267 23.30 13.86 1.51
C ARG A 267 21.97 13.13 1.65
N TYR A 268 21.41 12.63 0.55
CA TYR A 268 20.13 11.90 0.57
C TYR A 268 20.21 10.64 1.45
N SER A 269 21.19 9.77 1.18
CA SER A 269 21.44 8.56 1.96
C SER A 269 21.77 8.87 3.41
N ILE A 270 22.65 9.85 3.66
CA ILE A 270 23.08 10.24 5.01
C ILE A 270 21.87 10.66 5.86
N GLU A 271 21.01 11.54 5.35
CA GLU A 271 19.86 12.02 6.13
C GLU A 271 18.81 10.90 6.35
N ALA A 272 18.52 10.09 5.34
CA ALA A 272 17.54 9.02 5.45
C ALA A 272 17.99 7.89 6.40
N MET A 273 19.28 7.53 6.40
CA MET A 273 19.81 6.41 7.19
C MET A 273 19.94 6.73 8.69
N LYS A 274 20.04 8.01 9.08
CA LYS A 274 20.03 8.41 10.50
C LYS A 274 18.83 7.87 11.27
N VAL A 275 17.68 7.70 10.60
CA VAL A 275 16.46 7.15 11.23
C VAL A 275 16.66 5.71 11.68
N LEU A 276 17.16 4.83 10.79
CA LEU A 276 17.37 3.42 11.12
C LEU A 276 18.53 3.23 12.10
N GLU A 277 19.57 4.05 11.99
CA GLU A 277 20.65 4.09 12.98
C GLU A 277 20.15 4.50 14.36
N HIS A 278 19.23 5.47 14.44
CA HIS A 278 18.61 5.87 15.71
C HIS A 278 17.70 4.77 16.28
N ILE A 279 16.82 4.19 15.46
CA ILE A 279 15.90 3.11 15.89
C ILE A 279 16.65 1.86 16.39
N LYS A 280 17.84 1.60 15.85
CA LYS A 280 18.71 0.51 16.30
C LYS A 280 18.96 0.56 17.82
N ASP A 281 19.14 1.74 18.39
CA ASP A 281 19.50 1.90 19.80
C ASP A 281 18.27 2.11 20.73
N LEU A 282 17.07 2.29 20.16
CA LEU A 282 15.83 2.42 20.93
C LEU A 282 15.37 1.08 21.55
N PRO A 283 14.64 1.11 22.68
CA PRO A 283 14.08 -0.10 23.28
C PRO A 283 13.07 -0.79 22.35
N LYS A 284 13.20 -2.12 22.23
CA LYS A 284 12.39 -2.98 21.38
C LYS A 284 11.86 -4.17 22.16
N VAL A 285 10.76 -4.76 21.71
CA VAL A 285 10.19 -5.99 22.26
C VAL A 285 10.53 -7.13 21.31
N GLU A 286 11.64 -7.85 21.57
CA GLU A 286 12.14 -8.91 20.68
C GLU A 286 12.24 -8.44 19.21
N GLY A 287 12.87 -7.29 18.97
CA GLY A 287 12.96 -6.64 17.66
C GLY A 287 11.69 -5.94 17.16
N LEU A 288 10.54 -6.10 17.84
CA LEU A 288 9.28 -5.44 17.49
C LEU A 288 9.22 -4.01 18.03
N VAL A 289 8.66 -3.11 17.22
CA VAL A 289 8.59 -1.67 17.51
C VAL A 289 7.14 -1.17 17.61
N PRO A 290 6.85 -0.18 18.48
CA PRO A 290 5.58 0.54 18.47
C PRO A 290 5.33 1.25 17.13
N ILE A 291 4.06 1.45 16.78
CA ILE A 291 3.67 2.06 15.49
C ILE A 291 3.87 3.59 15.41
N TYR A 292 4.25 4.24 16.51
CA TYR A 292 4.50 5.68 16.54
C TYR A 292 5.84 6.02 17.17
N ILE A 293 6.45 7.09 16.66
CA ILE A 293 7.70 7.67 17.14
C ILE A 293 7.60 9.21 17.13
N SER A 294 8.11 9.85 18.16
CA SER A 294 8.02 11.31 18.32
C SER A 294 9.17 12.01 17.59
N PRO A 295 8.90 12.93 16.64
CA PRO A 295 9.96 13.73 16.03
C PRO A 295 10.60 14.74 16.98
N ASP A 296 9.92 15.11 18.08
CA ASP A 296 10.42 16.07 19.06
C ASP A 296 11.41 15.45 20.06
N SER A 297 11.21 14.18 20.42
CA SER A 297 12.05 13.48 21.41
C SER A 297 12.93 12.38 20.81
N GLY A 298 12.59 11.87 19.62
CA GLY A 298 13.23 10.72 19.02
C GLY A 298 12.80 9.38 19.62
N GLU A 299 11.89 9.36 20.59
CA GLU A 299 11.49 8.15 21.31
C GLU A 299 10.20 7.53 20.74
N PHE A 300 10.05 6.22 20.89
CA PHE A 300 8.79 5.55 20.58
C PHE A 300 7.65 6.06 21.48
N SER A 301 6.44 6.14 20.91
CA SER A 301 5.25 6.58 21.62
C SER A 301 4.21 5.46 21.69
N GLY A 302 3.82 5.11 22.92
CA GLY A 302 2.88 4.03 23.20
C GLY A 302 3.48 2.63 23.04
N GLU A 303 2.62 1.60 23.20
CA GLU A 303 3.02 0.18 23.22
C GLU A 303 2.33 -0.65 22.13
N ASN A 304 1.57 -0.02 21.24
CA ASN A 304 0.84 -0.72 20.19
C ASN A 304 1.80 -1.25 19.12
N ILE A 305 1.90 -2.57 19.03
CA ILE A 305 2.75 -3.28 18.09
C ILE A 305 1.87 -4.08 17.12
N ARG A 306 2.05 -3.83 15.82
CA ARG A 306 1.42 -4.58 14.74
C ARG A 306 2.27 -4.53 13.48
N LEU A 307 2.09 -5.51 12.60
CA LEU A 307 2.69 -5.56 11.27
C LEU A 307 1.73 -5.10 10.17
N GLY A 308 0.59 -4.50 10.55
CA GLY A 308 -0.30 -3.80 9.65
C GLY A 308 0.10 -2.33 9.51
N SER A 309 -0.88 -1.47 9.23
CA SER A 309 -0.65 -0.05 8.97
C SER A 309 0.19 0.62 10.06
N ARG A 310 1.18 1.42 9.64
CA ARG A 310 2.15 2.18 10.47
C ARG A 310 3.30 1.36 11.06
N GLY A 311 3.30 0.05 10.90
CA GLY A 311 4.39 -0.83 11.36
C GLY A 311 4.98 -1.75 10.28
N ASP A 312 4.19 -2.18 9.30
CA ASP A 312 4.56 -3.07 8.20
C ASP A 312 5.95 -2.85 7.59
N SER A 313 6.12 -1.75 6.87
CA SER A 313 7.23 -1.51 5.95
C SER A 313 8.54 -1.14 6.64
N TYR A 314 8.51 -0.83 7.94
CA TYR A 314 9.72 -0.85 8.79
C TYR A 314 10.44 -2.19 8.66
N TYR A 315 9.73 -3.30 8.91
CA TYR A 315 10.31 -4.64 8.85
C TYR A 315 10.72 -5.04 7.43
N GLU A 316 10.00 -4.54 6.43
CA GLU A 316 10.34 -4.72 5.01
C GLU A 316 11.67 -4.06 4.65
N TYR A 317 11.88 -2.81 5.08
CA TYR A 317 13.03 -2.02 4.70
C TYR A 317 14.31 -2.45 5.41
N LEU A 318 14.24 -3.05 6.60
CA LEU A 318 15.42 -3.65 7.24
C LEU A 318 16.13 -4.63 6.31
N ILE A 319 15.39 -5.58 5.73
CA ILE A 319 15.98 -6.57 4.82
C ILE A 319 16.26 -5.99 3.43
N LYS A 320 15.37 -5.14 2.90
CA LYS A 320 15.56 -4.58 1.55
C LYS A 320 16.74 -3.60 1.48
N VAL A 321 16.91 -2.73 2.47
CA VAL A 321 18.05 -1.78 2.51
C VAL A 321 19.36 -2.55 2.69
N TRP A 322 19.36 -3.61 3.51
CA TRP A 322 20.52 -4.50 3.61
C TRP A 322 20.86 -5.17 2.26
N LEU A 323 19.85 -5.67 1.53
CA LEU A 323 20.03 -6.28 0.20
C LEU A 323 20.49 -5.26 -0.85
N GLN A 324 20.05 -4.01 -0.76
CA GLN A 324 20.41 -2.94 -1.71
C GLN A 324 21.92 -2.69 -1.76
N GLN A 325 22.65 -2.91 -0.66
CA GLN A 325 24.12 -2.79 -0.62
C GLN A 325 24.85 -3.84 -1.47
N GLY A 326 24.14 -4.91 -1.86
CA GLY A 326 24.63 -5.93 -2.78
C GLY A 326 25.86 -6.69 -2.26
N ARG A 327 26.92 -6.77 -3.08
CA ARG A 327 28.16 -7.49 -2.77
C ARG A 327 29.19 -6.63 -2.01
N ASN A 328 29.04 -5.30 -2.02
CA ASN A 328 29.80 -4.38 -1.19
C ASN A 328 29.20 -4.39 0.20
N ARG A 329 29.25 -5.56 0.85
CA ARG A 329 28.83 -5.76 2.24
C ARG A 329 29.87 -5.12 3.15
N ASP A 330 29.96 -3.79 3.10
CA ASP A 330 30.66 -3.04 4.13
C ASP A 330 30.04 -3.43 5.49
N SER A 331 30.90 -3.61 6.49
CA SER A 331 30.50 -4.01 7.85
C SER A 331 29.44 -3.11 8.47
N ASN A 332 29.26 -1.89 7.95
CA ASN A 332 28.50 -0.81 8.56
C ASN A 332 26.97 -1.02 8.51
N PHE A 333 26.44 -1.88 7.64
CA PHE A 333 24.98 -2.14 7.55
C PHE A 333 24.55 -3.52 8.05
N THR A 334 25.46 -4.29 8.65
CA THR A 334 25.15 -5.61 9.21
C THR A 334 24.04 -5.57 10.26
N TYR A 335 23.97 -4.46 11.01
CA TYR A 335 22.94 -4.24 12.03
C TYR A 335 21.51 -4.32 11.48
N LEU A 336 21.27 -3.96 10.21
CA LEU A 336 19.93 -4.01 9.60
C LEU A 336 19.45 -5.46 9.46
N TYR A 337 20.35 -6.35 9.06
CA TYR A 337 20.06 -7.78 8.95
C TYR A 337 19.86 -8.39 10.35
N ASP A 338 20.66 -7.98 11.33
CA ASP A 338 20.52 -8.44 12.72
C ASP A 338 19.17 -7.99 13.32
N MET A 339 18.79 -6.71 13.12
CA MET A 339 17.47 -6.19 13.52
C MET A 339 16.33 -6.95 12.84
N TYR A 340 16.48 -7.29 11.56
CA TYR A 340 15.51 -8.11 10.84
C TYR A 340 15.40 -9.53 11.41
N GLU A 341 16.54 -10.22 11.64
CA GLU A 341 16.55 -11.56 12.22
C GLU A 341 15.94 -11.58 13.63
N GLU A 342 16.22 -10.56 14.45
CA GLU A 342 15.59 -10.36 15.76
C GLU A 342 14.08 -10.17 15.63
N ALA A 343 13.64 -9.22 14.80
CA ALA A 343 12.22 -8.92 14.61
C ALA A 343 11.44 -10.13 14.10
N MET A 344 11.98 -10.89 13.12
CA MET A 344 11.29 -12.08 12.62
C MET A 344 11.18 -13.19 13.66
N LYS A 345 12.13 -13.30 14.61
CA LYS A 345 11.98 -14.19 15.78
C LYS A 345 10.86 -13.70 16.70
N GLY A 346 10.82 -12.40 17.00
CA GLY A 346 9.75 -11.79 17.80
C GLY A 346 8.38 -11.96 17.16
N VAL A 347 8.26 -11.81 15.84
CA VAL A 347 7.01 -12.08 15.10
C VAL A 347 6.55 -13.51 15.33
N ARG A 348 7.45 -14.50 15.15
CA ARG A 348 7.13 -15.92 15.34
C ARG A 348 6.68 -16.23 16.76
N HIS A 349 7.36 -15.63 17.74
CA HIS A 349 7.11 -15.92 19.14
C HIS A 349 5.84 -15.23 19.67
N LEU A 350 5.65 -13.95 19.34
CA LEU A 350 4.66 -13.11 20.00
C LEU A 350 3.40 -12.86 19.16
N LEU A 351 3.49 -12.91 17.83
CA LEU A 351 2.42 -12.47 16.94
C LEU A 351 1.77 -13.59 16.13
N VAL A 352 2.47 -14.70 15.91
CA VAL A 352 1.96 -15.81 15.11
C VAL A 352 1.04 -16.71 15.93
N GLN A 353 -0.19 -16.91 15.44
CA GLN A 353 -1.15 -17.87 15.99
C GLN A 353 -1.80 -18.71 14.89
N LYS A 354 -2.58 -19.71 15.30
CA LYS A 354 -3.39 -20.56 14.40
C LYS A 354 -4.88 -20.34 14.65
N SER A 355 -5.64 -20.22 13.58
CA SER A 355 -7.09 -20.09 13.64
C SER A 355 -7.78 -21.43 13.87
N ILE A 356 -9.03 -21.38 14.35
CA ILE A 356 -9.93 -22.54 14.42
C ILE A 356 -11.09 -22.39 13.43
N PRO A 357 -11.64 -23.49 12.88
CA PRO A 357 -11.19 -24.88 13.03
C PRO A 357 -10.08 -25.29 12.05
N ASN A 358 -9.75 -24.44 11.06
CA ASN A 358 -8.94 -24.83 9.91
C ASN A 358 -7.42 -24.75 10.14
N GLY A 359 -6.97 -24.25 11.29
CA GLY A 359 -5.55 -24.17 11.63
C GLY A 359 -4.75 -23.19 10.77
N LEU A 360 -5.38 -22.14 10.23
CA LEU A 360 -4.69 -21.16 9.38
C LEU A 360 -3.71 -20.34 10.23
N VAL A 361 -2.46 -20.25 9.79
CA VAL A 361 -1.43 -19.45 10.48
C VAL A 361 -1.64 -17.99 10.13
N PHE A 362 -1.71 -17.10 11.11
CA PHE A 362 -1.90 -15.67 10.90
C PHE A 362 -1.02 -14.86 11.86
N VAL A 363 -0.87 -13.56 11.59
CA VAL A 363 -0.13 -12.62 12.44
C VAL A 363 -1.13 -11.65 13.06
N GLY A 364 -1.24 -11.66 14.39
CA GLY A 364 -2.10 -10.75 15.14
C GLY A 364 -1.39 -9.47 15.57
N GLU A 365 -1.98 -8.77 16.54
CA GLU A 365 -1.47 -7.51 17.09
C GLU A 365 -1.31 -7.59 18.61
N LEU A 366 -0.46 -6.72 19.15
CA LEU A 366 -0.33 -6.44 20.58
C LEU A 366 -0.69 -4.97 20.84
N PRO A 367 -1.99 -4.64 20.99
CA PRO A 367 -2.43 -3.25 21.12
C PRO A 367 -1.90 -2.53 22.37
N TYR A 368 -1.56 -3.30 23.41
CA TYR A 368 -1.09 -2.83 24.71
C TYR A 368 0.24 -3.50 25.11
N GLY A 369 1.12 -3.71 24.13
CA GLY A 369 2.43 -4.32 24.34
C GLY A 369 2.39 -5.82 24.68
N PRO A 370 3.56 -6.43 24.94
CA PRO A 370 3.70 -7.89 25.16
C PRO A 370 3.06 -8.39 26.46
N LYS A 371 2.76 -7.49 27.41
CA LYS A 371 2.06 -7.82 28.66
C LYS A 371 0.54 -7.67 28.54
N GLY A 372 0.06 -7.10 27.44
CA GLY A 372 -1.36 -6.91 27.15
C GLY A 372 -1.99 -8.13 26.46
N SER A 373 -3.28 -8.01 26.15
CA SER A 373 -4.01 -9.04 25.42
C SER A 373 -3.61 -9.09 23.95
N PHE A 374 -3.40 -10.30 23.44
CA PHE A 374 -3.27 -10.56 22.01
C PHE A 374 -4.58 -10.26 21.26
N SER A 375 -4.49 -9.57 20.13
CA SER A 375 -5.62 -9.32 19.24
C SER A 375 -5.51 -10.19 17.98
N PRO A 376 -6.53 -11.01 17.65
CA PRO A 376 -6.52 -11.82 16.44
C PRO A 376 -6.93 -11.03 15.18
N LYS A 377 -6.84 -9.70 15.24
CA LYS A 377 -7.01 -8.79 14.10
C LYS A 377 -5.78 -8.87 13.20
N MET A 378 -5.99 -8.91 11.89
CA MET A 378 -4.93 -8.83 10.88
C MET A 378 -5.39 -7.93 9.74
N ASP A 379 -4.62 -6.89 9.45
CA ASP A 379 -4.82 -6.07 8.26
C ASP A 379 -4.43 -6.87 7.01
N HIS A 380 -5.10 -6.64 5.89
CA HIS A 380 -4.67 -7.20 4.60
C HIS A 380 -3.24 -6.78 4.25
N LEU A 381 -2.82 -5.59 4.71
CA LEU A 381 -1.45 -5.09 4.58
C LEU A 381 -0.42 -6.13 5.02
N VAL A 382 -0.67 -6.91 6.08
CA VAL A 382 0.26 -7.94 6.61
C VAL A 382 0.56 -9.04 5.58
N CYS A 383 -0.25 -9.19 4.53
CA CYS A 383 0.00 -10.13 3.44
C CYS A 383 1.23 -9.80 2.57
N PHE A 384 1.96 -8.71 2.84
CA PHE A 384 3.31 -8.48 2.33
C PHE A 384 4.36 -9.43 2.97
N LEU A 385 4.16 -9.79 4.25
CA LEU A 385 5.14 -10.48 5.08
C LEU A 385 5.59 -11.84 4.51
N PRO A 386 4.74 -12.69 3.89
CA PRO A 386 5.19 -13.91 3.24
C PRO A 386 6.31 -13.67 2.22
N GLY A 387 6.17 -12.61 1.40
CA GLY A 387 7.18 -12.23 0.42
C GLY A 387 8.47 -11.78 1.09
N THR A 388 8.36 -10.96 2.14
CA THR A 388 9.51 -10.47 2.93
C THR A 388 10.26 -11.59 3.64
N LEU A 389 9.55 -12.55 4.24
CA LEU A 389 10.13 -13.74 4.88
C LEU A 389 10.87 -14.61 3.85
N ALA A 390 10.26 -14.85 2.69
CA ALA A 390 10.91 -15.59 1.61
C ALA A 390 12.17 -14.86 1.10
N LEU A 391 12.08 -13.53 0.91
CA LEU A 391 13.18 -12.69 0.47
C LEU A 391 14.35 -12.71 1.46
N GLY A 392 14.08 -12.55 2.76
CA GLY A 392 15.11 -12.58 3.81
C GLY A 392 15.74 -13.95 3.96
N ALA A 393 14.94 -15.02 3.93
CA ALA A 393 15.43 -16.38 4.01
C ALA A 393 16.36 -16.74 2.84
N THR A 394 16.02 -16.34 1.60
CA THR A 394 16.84 -16.65 0.41
C THR A 394 17.86 -15.56 0.04
N LYS A 395 17.86 -14.41 0.73
CA LYS A 395 18.75 -13.27 0.48
C LYS A 395 18.66 -12.81 -0.98
N GLY A 396 17.45 -12.81 -1.55
CA GLY A 396 17.20 -12.43 -2.94
C GLY A 396 17.51 -13.49 -4.00
N LEU A 397 17.94 -14.69 -3.61
CA LEU A 397 18.18 -15.80 -4.52
C LEU A 397 16.92 -16.68 -4.67
N THR A 398 16.93 -17.56 -5.68
CA THR A 398 15.94 -18.64 -5.73
C THR A 398 16.20 -19.64 -4.59
N LYS A 399 15.15 -20.29 -4.07
CA LYS A 399 15.28 -21.33 -3.04
C LYS A 399 16.25 -22.43 -3.46
N GLU A 400 16.16 -22.89 -4.70
CA GLU A 400 17.06 -23.90 -5.26
C GLU A 400 18.52 -23.47 -5.22
N LYS A 401 18.82 -22.23 -5.63
CA LYS A 401 20.18 -21.69 -5.61
C LYS A 401 20.69 -21.51 -4.18
N ALA A 402 19.87 -20.96 -3.27
CA ALA A 402 20.22 -20.79 -1.87
C ALA A 402 20.51 -22.13 -1.16
N MET A 403 19.73 -23.18 -1.47
CA MET A 403 19.98 -24.53 -0.98
C MET A 403 21.27 -25.12 -1.56
N LYS A 404 21.49 -25.00 -2.87
CA LYS A 404 22.69 -25.52 -3.55
C LYS A 404 23.98 -24.87 -3.03
N GLU A 405 23.93 -23.58 -2.70
CA GLU A 405 25.05 -22.82 -2.15
C GLU A 405 25.17 -22.94 -0.61
N ASN A 406 24.32 -23.76 0.04
CA ASN A 406 24.29 -23.98 1.49
C ASN A 406 24.18 -22.67 2.30
N LEU A 407 23.36 -21.74 1.82
CA LEU A 407 23.17 -20.41 2.42
C LEU A 407 22.00 -20.33 3.42
N LEU A 408 21.19 -21.39 3.51
CA LEU A 408 20.01 -21.43 4.38
C LEU A 408 20.37 -21.99 5.76
N LYS A 409 20.18 -21.19 6.80
CA LYS A 409 20.23 -21.61 8.21
C LYS A 409 18.91 -22.29 8.62
N PHE A 410 18.88 -22.86 9.82
CA PHE A 410 17.65 -23.45 10.36
C PHE A 410 16.51 -22.42 10.44
N GLU A 411 16.80 -21.21 10.94
CA GLU A 411 15.84 -20.11 11.04
C GLU A 411 15.31 -19.66 9.68
N ASP A 412 16.11 -19.78 8.61
CA ASP A 412 15.67 -19.48 7.25
C ASP A 412 14.64 -20.50 6.75
N LEU A 413 14.81 -21.77 7.13
CA LEU A 413 13.84 -22.82 6.81
C LEU A 413 12.53 -22.60 7.59
N GLU A 414 12.61 -22.17 8.85
CA GLU A 414 11.42 -21.77 9.62
C GLU A 414 10.70 -20.59 8.97
N ASN A 415 11.44 -19.55 8.56
CA ASN A 415 10.90 -18.38 7.88
C ASN A 415 10.25 -18.73 6.54
N LEU A 416 10.86 -19.63 5.75
CA LEU A 416 10.25 -20.13 4.50
C LEU A 416 8.97 -20.91 4.77
N LYS A 417 8.94 -21.72 5.84
CA LYS A 417 7.73 -22.45 6.21
C LYS A 417 6.61 -21.50 6.64
N LEU A 418 6.94 -20.51 7.47
CA LEU A 418 5.99 -19.48 7.87
C LEU A 418 5.50 -18.66 6.65
N ALA A 419 6.38 -18.34 5.72
CA ALA A 419 6.01 -17.66 4.47
C ALA A 419 4.98 -18.45 3.68
N GLU A 420 5.18 -19.76 3.50
CA GLU A 420 4.19 -20.64 2.84
C GLU A 420 2.84 -20.65 3.59
N ASP A 421 2.87 -20.79 4.92
CA ASP A 421 1.65 -20.89 5.72
C ASP A 421 0.87 -19.57 5.74
N LEU A 422 1.56 -18.42 5.85
CA LEU A 422 0.93 -17.10 5.78
C LEU A 422 0.43 -16.77 4.38
N ALA A 423 1.19 -17.12 3.32
CA ALA A 423 0.72 -16.94 1.94
C ALA A 423 -0.57 -17.72 1.67
N LYS A 424 -0.66 -18.95 2.21
CA LYS A 424 -1.89 -19.74 2.18
C LYS A 424 -3.03 -19.00 2.90
N THR A 425 -2.81 -18.52 4.12
CA THR A 425 -3.84 -17.79 4.86
C THR A 425 -4.31 -16.53 4.12
N CYS A 426 -3.39 -15.76 3.55
CA CYS A 426 -3.72 -14.59 2.74
C CYS A 426 -4.56 -14.98 1.51
N PHE A 427 -4.24 -16.07 0.82
CA PHE A 427 -5.09 -16.60 -0.25
C PHE A 427 -6.48 -17.01 0.26
N GLU A 428 -6.55 -17.68 1.42
CA GLU A 428 -7.84 -18.07 2.02
C GLU A 428 -8.68 -16.85 2.41
N MET A 429 -8.07 -15.72 2.79
CA MET A 429 -8.82 -14.47 3.03
C MET A 429 -9.56 -13.99 1.77
N TYR A 430 -9.06 -14.30 0.56
CA TYR A 430 -9.80 -14.08 -0.70
C TYR A 430 -10.83 -15.18 -0.95
N SER A 431 -10.47 -16.45 -0.72
CA SER A 431 -11.29 -17.62 -1.08
C SER A 431 -12.62 -17.68 -0.33
N VAL A 432 -12.64 -17.22 0.93
CA VAL A 432 -13.80 -17.34 1.82
C VAL A 432 -14.85 -16.26 1.61
N THR A 433 -14.55 -15.21 0.84
CA THR A 433 -15.51 -14.14 0.57
C THR A 433 -16.34 -14.44 -0.68
N SER A 434 -17.58 -13.96 -0.70
CA SER A 434 -18.49 -14.18 -1.83
C SER A 434 -18.00 -13.53 -3.14
N THR A 435 -17.17 -12.50 -3.04
CA THR A 435 -16.57 -11.77 -4.17
C THR A 435 -15.28 -12.40 -4.68
N GLY A 436 -14.64 -13.29 -3.91
CA GLY A 436 -13.28 -13.75 -4.18
C GLY A 436 -12.23 -12.64 -3.97
N LEU A 437 -12.54 -11.61 -3.15
CA LEU A 437 -11.65 -10.52 -2.78
C LEU A 437 -11.53 -10.44 -1.26
N ALA A 438 -10.31 -10.37 -0.73
CA ALA A 438 -10.09 -10.22 0.71
C ALA A 438 -10.62 -8.88 1.23
N PRO A 439 -11.10 -8.82 2.49
CA PRO A 439 -11.43 -7.56 3.14
C PRO A 439 -10.16 -6.81 3.56
N GLU A 440 -10.29 -5.52 3.85
CA GLU A 440 -9.19 -4.68 4.36
C GLU A 440 -8.65 -5.19 5.71
N ILE A 441 -9.54 -5.71 6.57
CA ILE A 441 -9.20 -6.23 7.90
C ILE A 441 -9.97 -7.54 8.10
N ALA A 442 -9.26 -8.55 8.59
CA ALA A 442 -9.83 -9.82 9.02
C ALA A 442 -9.64 -10.04 10.52
N TYR A 443 -10.55 -10.79 11.13
CA TYR A 443 -10.42 -11.28 12.50
C TYR A 443 -10.45 -12.80 12.45
N PHE A 444 -9.48 -13.43 13.11
CA PHE A 444 -9.37 -14.89 13.17
C PHE A 444 -9.96 -15.41 14.48
N HIS A 445 -10.71 -16.50 14.42
CA HIS A 445 -11.14 -17.18 15.64
C HIS A 445 -9.98 -17.98 16.24
N THR A 446 -9.76 -17.82 17.54
CA THR A 446 -8.73 -18.55 18.31
C THR A 446 -9.35 -19.24 19.52
N GLU A 447 -8.64 -20.23 20.10
CA GLU A 447 -9.12 -20.97 21.27
C GLU A 447 -9.34 -20.09 22.51
N VAL A 448 -8.56 -19.00 22.65
CA VAL A 448 -8.65 -18.06 23.79
C VAL A 448 -10.01 -17.33 23.80
N GLN A 449 -10.56 -16.97 22.64
CA GLN A 449 -11.90 -16.40 22.53
C GLN A 449 -13.03 -17.41 22.80
N ALA A 450 -12.79 -18.71 22.60
CA ALA A 450 -13.79 -19.75 22.85
C ALA A 450 -14.00 -20.02 24.36
N GLN A 451 -13.06 -19.63 25.23
CA GLN A 451 -13.18 -19.75 26.69
C GLN A 451 -13.88 -18.55 27.35
N GLU A 452 -13.94 -17.39 26.69
CA GLU A 452 -14.62 -16.19 27.21
C GLU A 452 -16.11 -16.09 26.84
N LEU A 453 -16.62 -16.97 25.97
CA LEU A 453 -18.06 -17.10 25.73
C LEU A 453 -18.68 -17.99 26.81
N PRO A 454 -19.57 -17.48 27.69
CA PRO A 454 -20.30 -18.35 28.59
C PRO A 454 -21.15 -19.31 27.75
N LEU A 455 -20.92 -20.60 27.92
CA LEU A 455 -21.80 -21.67 27.46
C LEU A 455 -23.26 -21.24 27.67
N PRO A 456 -24.15 -21.30 26.65
CA PRO A 456 -25.53 -20.94 26.87
C PRO A 456 -26.09 -21.88 27.93
N ALA A 457 -26.47 -21.31 29.07
CA ALA A 457 -27.22 -22.00 30.08
C ALA A 457 -28.42 -22.66 29.38
N LYS A 458 -28.56 -23.97 29.57
CA LYS A 458 -29.75 -24.74 29.16
C LYS A 458 -30.98 -23.94 29.56
N LEU A 459 -31.64 -23.33 28.58
CA LEU A 459 -32.97 -22.76 28.75
C LEU A 459 -33.93 -23.93 28.93
N LEU A 460 -34.05 -24.37 30.19
CA LEU A 460 -35.25 -24.99 30.70
C LEU A 460 -36.41 -24.06 30.36
N GLY A 461 -37.47 -24.70 29.85
CA GLY A 461 -38.58 -24.09 29.14
C GLY A 461 -39.05 -22.78 29.72
N TRP A 462 -39.53 -21.90 28.84
CA TRP A 462 -40.85 -21.27 28.98
C TRP A 462 -41.42 -21.10 27.56
N HIS A 463 -42.63 -21.60 27.38
CA HIS A 463 -43.49 -21.22 26.28
C HIS A 463 -43.81 -19.73 26.38
N CYS A 464 -43.77 -19.02 25.26
CA CYS A 464 -44.72 -17.94 25.04
C CYS A 464 -45.03 -17.80 23.53
N PRO A 465 -46.31 -17.60 23.17
CA PRO A 465 -46.79 -17.64 21.79
C PRO A 465 -46.63 -16.29 21.07
N CYS A 466 -46.57 -16.39 19.75
CA CYS A 466 -47.14 -15.54 18.69
C CYS A 466 -47.56 -14.07 18.97
N ILE A 467 -47.34 -13.24 17.91
CA ILE A 467 -48.16 -12.09 17.44
C ILE A 467 -47.91 -10.74 18.17
N LEU A 468 -47.73 -9.55 17.58
CA LEU A 468 -47.75 -8.92 16.22
C LEU A 468 -47.09 -7.50 16.38
N PRO A 469 -47.03 -6.61 15.35
CA PRO A 469 -45.95 -5.66 15.12
C PRO A 469 -46.35 -4.20 15.44
N LEU A 470 -45.35 -3.30 15.39
CA LEU A 470 -45.45 -1.93 14.88
C LEU A 470 -44.07 -1.47 14.39
#